data_AF-A0A660YHL2-F1
#
_entry.id   AF-A0A660YHL2-F1
#
_cell.length_a   1.000
_cell.length_b   1.000
_cell.length_c   1.000
_cell.angle_alpha   90.00
_cell.angle_beta   90.00
_cell.angle_gamma   90.00
#
_symmetry.space_group_name_H-M   'P 1'
#
loop_
_entity.id
_entity.type
_entity.pdbx_description
1 polymer ?
#
loop_
_entity_poly.entity_id
_entity_poly.type
_entity_poly.pdbx_seq_one_letter_code
_entity_poly.pdbx_strand_id
1 'polypeptide(L)'
;MFLGIVYTVLGLLTSIFVRLLIDKFIPDKSYIKIIYTGIFLFFLLSIRSLAGYFRQRFMIVLNKNINININKDFLSHIFKLPKKFFDTRKIGDITARINDSMRIQQAVLLITNTTIIDGLIVLGSFIF
;
A
#
# COMPACT_ATOMS: atom_id res chain seq x y z
N MET A 1 4.57 -0.02 5.59
CA MET A 1 5.89 0.54 5.20
C MET A 1 6.87 -0.53 4.73
N PHE A 2 7.40 -1.43 5.56
CA PHE A 2 8.41 -2.44 5.12
C PHE A 2 7.99 -3.28 3.91
N LEU A 3 6.80 -3.89 3.94
CA LEU A 3 6.22 -4.64 2.80
C LEU A 3 6.04 -3.76 1.54
N GLY A 4 5.77 -2.47 1.72
CA GLY A 4 5.64 -1.51 0.62
C GLY A 4 6.97 -1.28 -0.08
N ILE A 5 8.03 -1.08 0.70
CA ILE A 5 9.40 -0.90 0.19
C ILE A 5 9.87 -2.16 -0.55
N VAL A 6 9.70 -3.35 0.06
CA VAL A 6 10.06 -4.63 -0.58
C VAL A 6 9.33 -4.82 -1.91
N TYR A 7 8.02 -4.53 -1.95
CA TYR A 7 7.23 -4.61 -3.19
C TYR A 7 7.76 -3.65 -4.26
N THR A 8 8.11 -2.41 -3.88
CA THR A 8 8.65 -1.42 -4.83
C THR A 8 10.01 -1.83 -5.37
N VAL A 9 10.92 -2.32 -4.51
CA VAL A 9 12.24 -2.81 -4.93
C VAL A 9 12.09 -3.97 -5.91
N LEU A 10 11.21 -4.94 -5.64
CA LEU A 10 10.90 -6.03 -6.58
C LEU A 10 10.35 -5.50 -7.91
N GLY A 11 9.52 -4.46 -7.87
CA GLY A 11 9.00 -3.78 -9.06
C GLY A 11 10.09 -3.10 -9.91
N LEU A 12 11.04 -2.42 -9.26
CA LEU A 12 12.19 -1.81 -9.93
C LEU A 12 13.12 -2.88 -10.54
N LEU A 13 13.41 -3.94 -9.80
CA LEU A 13 14.16 -5.10 -10.31
C LEU A 13 13.48 -5.69 -11.55
N THR A 14 12.15 -5.84 -11.52
CA THR A 14 11.38 -6.31 -12.69
C THR A 14 11.60 -5.43 -13.92
N SER A 15 11.61 -4.11 -13.73
CA SER A 15 11.82 -3.17 -14.84
C SER A 15 13.24 -3.27 -15.42
N ILE A 16 14.26 -3.50 -14.58
CA ILE A 16 15.64 -3.76 -15.03
C ILE A 16 15.72 -5.00 -15.91
N PHE A 17 15.12 -6.10 -15.48
CA PHE A 17 15.17 -7.35 -16.22
C PHE A 17 14.40 -7.29 -17.54
N VAL A 18 13.26 -6.60 -17.58
CA VAL A 18 12.51 -6.36 -18.82
C VAL A 18 13.37 -5.59 -19.83
N ARG A 19 14.07 -4.54 -19.39
CA ARG A 19 14.98 -3.79 -20.27
C ARG A 19 16.12 -4.67 -20.80
N LEU A 20 16.77 -5.47 -19.95
CA LEU A 20 17.83 -6.38 -20.39
C LEU A 20 17.33 -7.43 -21.39
N LEU A 21 16.11 -7.94 -21.19
CA LEU A 21 15.45 -8.85 -22.13
C LEU A 21 15.26 -8.18 -23.49
N ILE A 22 14.66 -6.99 -23.52
CA ILE A 22 14.33 -6.28 -24.76
C ILE A 22 15.60 -5.79 -25.48
N ASP A 23 16.53 -5.16 -24.76
CA ASP A 23 17.65 -4.43 -25.37
C ASP A 23 18.86 -5.32 -25.69
N LYS A 24 19.06 -6.41 -24.95
CA LYS A 24 20.25 -7.28 -25.13
C LYS A 24 19.91 -8.68 -25.63
N PHE A 25 18.87 -9.31 -25.09
CA PHE A 25 18.64 -10.73 -25.37
C PHE A 25 17.81 -11.00 -26.63
N ILE A 26 16.87 -10.11 -26.98
CA ILE A 26 16.11 -10.21 -28.25
C ILE A 26 16.99 -9.93 -29.49
N PRO A 27 17.85 -8.88 -29.52
CA PRO A 27 18.65 -8.57 -30.71
C PRO A 27 19.72 -9.63 -31.02
N ASP A 28 20.20 -10.34 -30.00
CA ASP A 28 21.24 -11.37 -30.11
C ASP A 28 20.72 -12.67 -30.79
N LYS A 29 19.42 -12.76 -31.10
CA LYS A 29 18.72 -13.86 -31.82
C LYS A 29 18.99 -15.29 -31.33
N SER A 30 19.59 -15.44 -30.15
CA SER A 30 19.81 -16.74 -29.54
C SER A 30 18.52 -17.20 -28.84
N TYR A 31 17.78 -18.10 -29.50
CA TYR A 31 16.51 -18.66 -29.00
C TYR A 31 16.63 -19.24 -27.58
N ILE A 32 17.78 -19.80 -27.23
CA ILE A 32 18.09 -20.31 -25.88
C ILE A 32 18.09 -19.16 -24.87
N LYS A 33 18.79 -18.05 -25.13
CA LYS A 33 18.85 -16.89 -24.22
C LYS A 33 17.47 -16.25 -24.00
N ILE A 34 16.65 -16.21 -25.06
CA ILE A 34 15.28 -15.67 -24.99
C ILE A 34 14.41 -16.54 -24.07
N ILE A 35 14.45 -17.87 -24.23
CA ILE A 35 13.67 -18.81 -23.40
C ILE A 35 14.07 -18.73 -21.92
N TYR A 36 15.37 -18.77 -21.61
CA TYR A 36 15.85 -18.66 -20.23
C TYR A 36 15.45 -17.34 -19.57
N THR A 37 15.60 -16.23 -20.30
CA THR A 37 15.27 -14.91 -19.77
C THR A 37 13.75 -14.76 -19.62
N GLY A 38 12.94 -15.31 -20.52
CA GLY A 38 11.47 -15.33 -20.41
C GLY A 38 10.97 -16.12 -19.20
N ILE A 39 11.54 -17.31 -18.94
CA ILE A 39 11.25 -18.11 -17.74
C ILE A 39 11.64 -17.35 -16.47
N PHE A 40 12.81 -16.71 -16.47
CA PHE A 40 13.27 -15.92 -15.34
C PHE A 40 12.35 -14.72 -15.06
N LEU A 41 11.88 -14.04 -16.12
CA LEU A 41 10.95 -12.92 -16.03
C LEU A 41 9.60 -13.38 -15.47
N PHE A 42 9.10 -14.53 -15.92
CA PHE A 42 7.87 -15.13 -15.41
C PHE A 42 7.99 -15.47 -13.91
N PHE A 43 9.11 -16.03 -13.48
CA PHE A 43 9.39 -16.32 -12.08
C PHE A 43 9.41 -15.04 -11.23
N LEU A 44 10.08 -14.00 -11.72
CA LEU A 44 10.15 -12.70 -11.05
C LEU A 44 8.78 -12.03 -10.93
N LEU A 45 7.96 -12.06 -11.99
CA LEU A 45 6.58 -11.55 -11.98
C LEU A 45 5.71 -12.33 -11.00
N SER A 46 5.89 -13.65 -10.91
CA SER A 46 5.16 -14.49 -9.97
C SER A 46 5.47 -14.12 -8.51
N ILE A 47 6.76 -13.93 -8.18
CA ILE A 47 7.19 -13.44 -6.86
C ILE A 47 6.64 -12.06 -6.56
N ARG A 48 6.71 -11.14 -7.53
CA ARG A 48 6.16 -9.78 -7.39
C ARG A 48 4.65 -9.81 -7.13
N SER A 49 3.91 -10.65 -7.85
CA SER A 49 2.46 -10.83 -7.67
C SER A 49 2.14 -11.35 -6.28
N LEU A 50 2.87 -12.37 -5.82
CA LEU A 50 2.72 -12.92 -4.48
C LEU A 50 3.01 -11.88 -3.38
N ALA A 51 4.10 -11.12 -3.51
CA ALA A 51 4.42 -10.02 -2.61
C ALA A 51 3.33 -8.92 -2.61
N GLY A 52 2.74 -8.64 -3.78
CA GLY A 52 1.60 -7.73 -3.94
C GLY A 52 0.36 -8.22 -3.20
N TYR A 53 0.05 -9.51 -3.31
CA TYR A 53 -1.05 -10.13 -2.60
C TYR A 53 -0.90 -10.01 -1.08
N PHE A 54 0.29 -10.34 -0.55
CA PHE A 54 0.56 -10.18 0.88
C PHE A 54 0.41 -8.71 1.31
N ARG A 55 1.02 -7.77 0.58
CA ARG A 55 0.90 -6.33 0.86
C ARG A 55 -0.56 -5.89 0.93
N GLN A 56 -1.38 -6.27 -0.07
CA GLN A 56 -2.79 -5.92 -0.10
C GLN A 56 -3.54 -6.53 1.07
N ARG A 57 -3.24 -7.78 1.43
CA ARG A 57 -3.87 -8.43 2.58
C ARG A 57 -3.53 -7.74 3.90
N PHE A 58 -2.27 -7.38 4.12
CA PHE A 58 -1.84 -6.59 5.28
C PHE A 58 -2.55 -5.24 5.34
N MET A 59 -2.69 -4.55 4.22
CA MET A 59 -3.37 -3.24 4.16
C MET A 59 -4.85 -3.35 4.53
N ILE A 60 -5.53 -4.42 4.12
CA ILE A 60 -6.92 -4.70 4.52
C ILE A 60 -7.02 -4.97 6.02
N VAL A 61 -6.14 -5.81 6.57
CA VAL A 61 -6.13 -6.13 8.01
C VAL A 61 -5.85 -4.89 8.85
N LEU A 62 -4.91 -4.04 8.43
CA LEU A 62 -4.58 -2.80 9.11
C LEU A 62 -5.77 -1.84 9.12
N ASN A 63 -6.41 -1.60 7.97
CA ASN A 63 -7.61 -0.75 7.88
C ASN A 63 -8.74 -1.28 8.77
N LYS A 64 -8.96 -2.60 8.78
CA LYS A 64 -9.96 -3.23 9.64
C LYS A 64 -9.67 -2.99 11.12
N ASN A 65 -8.43 -3.20 11.56
CA ASN A 65 -8.04 -3.01 12.96
C ASN A 65 -8.17 -1.56 13.41
N ILE A 66 -7.75 -0.61 12.57
CA ILE A 66 -7.93 0.82 12.84
C ILE A 66 -9.42 1.16 12.97
N ASN A 67 -10.25 0.68 12.04
CA ASN A 67 -11.67 0.95 12.06
C ASN A 67 -12.36 0.38 13.32
N ILE A 68 -12.02 -0.85 13.73
CA ILE A 68 -12.56 -1.49 14.93
C ILE A 68 -12.14 -0.75 16.20
N ASN A 69 -10.84 -0.42 16.34
CA ASN A 69 -10.33 0.25 17.53
C ASN A 69 -10.97 1.63 17.71
N ILE A 70 -11.06 2.43 16.64
CA ILE A 70 -11.63 3.77 16.78
C ILE A 70 -13.13 3.70 17.09
N ASN A 71 -13.89 2.79 16.46
CA ASN A 71 -15.29 2.60 16.81
C ASN A 71 -15.48 2.17 18.28
N LYS A 72 -14.62 1.29 18.80
CA LYS A 72 -14.68 0.81 20.18
C LYS A 72 -14.35 1.93 21.18
N ASP A 73 -13.26 2.66 20.96
CA ASP A 73 -12.86 3.77 21.83
C ASP A 73 -13.90 4.90 21.80
N PHE A 74 -14.47 5.17 20.62
CA PHE A 74 -15.55 6.12 20.46
C PHE A 74 -16.78 5.75 21.28
N LEU A 75 -17.28 4.51 21.15
CA LEU A 75 -18.43 4.05 21.92
C LEU A 75 -18.16 4.18 23.42
N SER A 76 -16.99 3.68 23.88
CA SER A 76 -16.59 3.74 25.28
C SER A 76 -16.57 5.17 25.84
N HIS A 77 -16.11 6.13 25.04
CA HIS A 77 -16.08 7.54 25.43
C HIS A 77 -17.49 8.14 25.49
N ILE A 78 -18.37 7.85 24.51
CA ILE A 78 -19.76 8.30 24.51
C ILE A 78 -20.51 7.83 25.75
N PHE A 79 -20.39 6.56 26.13
CA PHE A 79 -21.12 6.03 27.29
C PHE A 79 -20.70 6.65 28.63
N LYS A 80 -19.55 7.35 28.71
CA LYS A 80 -19.06 8.00 29.94
C LYS A 80 -19.41 9.49 30.03
N LEU A 81 -20.00 10.07 29.00
CA LEU A 81 -20.30 11.51 28.96
C LEU A 81 -21.52 11.86 29.83
N PRO A 82 -21.51 13.00 30.54
CA PRO A 82 -22.63 13.42 31.37
C PRO A 82 -23.81 13.89 30.52
N LYS A 83 -25.04 13.77 31.05
CA LYS A 83 -26.30 14.13 30.36
C LYS A 83 -26.27 15.52 29.69
N LYS A 84 -25.62 16.50 30.33
CA LYS A 84 -25.46 17.87 29.83
C LYS A 84 -24.77 17.98 28.46
N PHE A 85 -23.91 17.02 28.12
CA PHE A 85 -23.26 16.93 26.82
C PHE A 85 -24.22 16.50 25.71
N PHE A 86 -25.17 15.60 26.03
CA PHE A 86 -26.21 15.15 25.10
C PHE A 86 -27.31 16.20 24.92
N ASP A 87 -27.59 17.01 25.94
CA ASP A 87 -28.62 18.06 25.87
C ASP A 87 -28.17 19.28 25.03
N THR A 88 -26.86 19.49 24.84
CA THR A 88 -26.32 20.67 24.14
C THR A 88 -25.82 20.39 22.72
N ARG A 89 -25.65 19.13 22.32
CA ARG A 89 -25.15 18.77 20.98
C ARG A 89 -25.99 17.67 20.34
N LYS A 90 -26.28 17.83 19.04
CA LYS A 90 -26.93 16.78 18.24
C LYS A 90 -25.98 15.58 18.13
N ILE A 91 -26.51 14.38 18.37
CA ILE A 91 -25.77 13.10 18.27
C ILE A 91 -25.09 12.95 16.88
N GLY A 92 -25.69 13.52 15.84
CA GLY A 92 -25.15 13.58 14.49
C GLY A 92 -23.85 14.40 14.37
N ASP A 93 -23.73 15.55 15.05
CA ASP A 93 -22.53 16.41 14.97
C ASP A 93 -21.31 15.77 15.64
N ILE A 94 -21.52 15.03 16.72
CA ILE A 94 -20.45 14.33 17.46
C ILE A 94 -19.93 13.16 16.61
N THR A 95 -20.85 12.37 16.05
CA THR A 95 -20.50 11.25 15.16
C THR A 95 -19.80 11.73 13.90
N ALA A 96 -20.26 12.86 13.31
CA ALA A 96 -19.63 13.46 12.13
C ALA A 96 -18.18 13.86 12.40
N ARG A 97 -17.91 14.62 13.47
CA ARG A 97 -16.55 15.07 13.82
C ARG A 97 -15.56 13.93 14.05
N ILE A 98 -16.04 12.82 14.60
CA ILE A 98 -15.20 11.66 14.88
C ILE A 98 -14.94 10.87 13.61
N ASN A 99 -15.95 10.72 12.75
CA ASN A 99 -15.76 10.14 11.43
C ASN A 99 -14.78 10.99 10.59
N ASP A 100 -14.90 12.31 10.65
CA ASP A 100 -13.94 13.23 10.01
C ASP A 100 -12.52 13.05 10.57
N SER A 101 -12.37 12.95 11.89
CA SER A 101 -11.06 12.72 12.52
C SER A 101 -10.45 11.36 12.13
N MET A 102 -11.25 10.30 12.09
CA MET A 102 -10.83 8.98 11.60
C MET A 102 -10.38 9.04 10.15
N ARG A 103 -11.17 9.70 9.31
CA ARG A 103 -10.93 9.82 7.89
C ARG A 103 -9.65 10.60 7.62
N ILE A 104 -9.42 11.69 8.35
CA ILE A 104 -8.18 12.46 8.28
C ILE A 104 -6.99 11.58 8.69
N GLN A 105 -7.09 10.86 9.81
CA GLN A 105 -6.00 9.99 10.27
C GLN A 105 -5.67 8.88 9.26
N GLN A 106 -6.69 8.24 8.69
CA GLN A 106 -6.51 7.23 7.64
C GLN A 106 -5.91 7.83 6.37
N ALA A 107 -6.38 9.01 5.95
CA ALA A 107 -5.85 9.71 4.79
C ALA A 107 -4.37 10.05 4.99
N VAL A 108 -3.99 10.57 6.16
CA VAL A 108 -2.58 10.87 6.50
C VAL A 108 -1.71 9.61 6.44
N LEU A 109 -2.17 8.51 7.03
CA LEU A 109 -1.43 7.23 6.99
C LEU A 109 -1.28 6.70 5.55
N LEU A 110 -2.32 6.83 4.74
CA LEU A 110 -2.33 6.37 3.36
C LEU A 110 -1.40 7.23 2.49
N ILE A 111 -1.54 8.57 2.56
CA ILE A 111 -0.71 9.53 1.83
C ILE A 111 0.76 9.36 2.21
N THR A 112 1.07 9.27 3.51
CA THR A 112 2.45 9.07 3.98
C THR A 112 3.04 7.78 3.40
N ASN A 113 2.26 6.69 3.38
CA ASN A 113 2.72 5.43 2.83
C ASN A 113 2.87 5.46 1.30
N THR A 114 2.00 6.15 0.57
CA THR A 114 2.11 6.28 -0.90
C THR A 114 3.25 7.19 -1.30
N THR A 115 3.40 8.36 -0.67
CA THR A 115 4.45 9.35 -1.02
C THR A 115 5.86 8.78 -0.89
N ILE A 116 6.15 7.98 0.15
CA ILE A 116 7.46 7.33 0.31
C ILE A 116 7.72 6.35 -0.84
N ILE A 117 6.69 5.60 -1.23
CA ILE A 117 6.78 4.60 -2.29
C ILE A 117 6.96 5.27 -3.65
N ASP A 118 6.19 6.31 -3.93
CA ASP A 118 6.27 7.07 -5.18
C ASP A 118 7.62 7.76 -5.30
N GLY A 119 8.17 8.29 -4.20
CA GLY A 119 9.53 8.83 -4.16
C GLY A 119 10.59 7.77 -4.51
N LEU A 120 10.46 6.55 -3.97
CA LEU A 120 11.33 5.42 -4.33
C LEU A 120 11.22 5.04 -5.81
N ILE A 121 10.01 5.07 -6.38
CA ILE A 121 9.78 4.79 -7.81
C ILE A 121 10.47 5.85 -8.66
N VAL A 122 10.28 7.13 -8.34
CA VAL A 122 10.89 8.25 -9.07
C VAL A 122 12.42 8.15 -9.07
N LEU A 123 13.03 7.89 -7.91
CA LEU A 123 14.48 7.67 -7.82
C LEU A 123 14.93 6.48 -8.66
N GLY A 124 14.17 5.38 -8.65
CA GLY A 124 14.44 4.21 -9.48
C GLY A 124 14.28 4.48 -10.97
N SER A 125 13.34 5.32 -11.37
CA SER A 125 13.13 5.72 -12.76
C SER A 125 14.25 6.61 -13.29
N PHE A 126 14.86 7.48 -12.47
CA PHE A 126 16.03 8.27 -12.89
C PHE A 126 17.28 7.43 -13.18
N ILE A 127 17.36 6.21 -12.63
CA ILE A 127 18.46 5.27 -12.89
C ILE A 127 18.26 4.55 -14.23
N PHE A 128 17.06 4.60 -14.83
CA PHE A 128 16.69 3.94 -16.08
C PHE A 128 16.86 4.84 -17.30
#